data_AF-A0A2W5YDG9-F1
#
_entry.id   AF-A0A2W5YDG9-F1
#
_cell.length_a   1.000
_cell.length_b   1.000
_cell.length_c   1.000
_cell.angle_alpha   90.00
_cell.angle_beta   90.00
_cell.angle_gamma   90.00
#
_symmetry.space_group_name_H-M   'P 1'
#
loop_
_entity.id
_entity.type
_entity.pdbx_description
1 polymer ?
#
loop_
_entity_poly.entity_id
_entity_poly.type
_entity_poly.pdbx_seq_one_letter_code
_entity_poly.pdbx_strand_id
1 'polypeptide(L)'
;MKLFDLRAVLEKHPNTFPRFILPDGDYIPAHAHVTEVGHVANNFIDCGGVTGRSETVLLQTHVGGDTDHRLRSDRFAKILQLGERVLPHDQLEVEVEYDCCVVAQYPIAAVQASGEHLDVALGKRRTQCLANERRKTASAGACCTSETACC
;
A
#
# COMPACT_ATOMS: atom_id res chain seq x y z
N MET A 1 -3.78 -3.14 1.63
CA MET A 1 -5.14 -2.88 2.14
C MET A 1 -5.93 -2.24 1.03
N LYS A 2 -7.21 -2.62 0.85
CA LYS A 2 -8.10 -2.01 -0.15
C LYS A 2 -8.52 -0.61 0.25
N LEU A 3 -8.75 0.26 -0.75
CA LEU A 3 -9.20 1.64 -0.51
C LEU A 3 -10.53 1.69 0.25
N PHE A 4 -11.50 0.83 -0.12
CA PHE A 4 -12.77 0.73 0.58
C PHE A 4 -12.58 0.47 2.09
N ASP A 5 -11.71 -0.49 2.45
CA ASP A 5 -11.44 -0.84 3.85
C ASP A 5 -10.76 0.31 4.60
N LEU A 6 -9.76 0.96 3.97
CA LEU A 6 -9.07 2.10 4.56
C LEU A 6 -10.05 3.24 4.88
N ARG A 7 -10.92 3.60 3.93
CA ARG A 7 -11.94 4.64 4.11
C ARG A 7 -12.89 4.28 5.26
N ALA A 8 -13.37 3.04 5.31
CA ALA A 8 -14.26 2.56 6.36
C ALA A 8 -13.62 2.63 7.76
N VAL A 9 -12.33 2.34 7.89
CA VAL A 9 -11.62 2.46 9.17
C VAL A 9 -11.43 3.93 9.57
N LEU A 10 -11.09 4.81 8.64
CA LEU A 10 -10.93 6.25 8.91
C LEU A 10 -12.25 6.89 9.37
N GLU A 11 -13.36 6.55 8.72
CA GLU A 11 -14.70 7.04 9.06
C GLU A 11 -15.18 6.57 10.45
N LYS A 12 -14.75 5.38 10.89
CA LYS A 12 -15.02 4.87 12.25
C LYS A 12 -14.21 5.59 13.34
N HIS A 13 -13.09 6.22 12.98
CA HIS A 13 -12.17 6.86 13.91
C HIS A 13 -11.89 8.33 13.53
N PRO A 14 -12.91 9.20 13.38
CA PRO A 14 -12.75 10.53 12.76
C PRO A 14 -11.87 11.50 13.58
N ASN A 15 -11.71 11.25 14.88
CA ASN A 15 -10.96 12.12 15.80
C ASN A 15 -9.54 11.65 16.07
N THR A 16 -9.09 10.57 15.43
CA THR A 16 -7.72 10.08 15.59
C THR A 16 -6.76 10.76 14.62
N PHE A 17 -5.46 10.61 14.90
CA PHE A 17 -4.37 11.09 14.05
C PHE A 17 -3.67 9.90 13.40
N PRO A 18 -3.78 9.72 12.07
CA PRO A 18 -3.03 8.70 11.35
C PRO A 18 -1.52 8.83 11.60
N ARG A 19 -0.87 7.71 11.88
CA ARG A 19 0.58 7.60 12.03
C ARG A 19 1.08 6.49 11.12
N PHE A 20 1.83 6.86 10.09
CA PHE A 20 2.37 5.91 9.11
C PHE A 20 3.67 5.31 9.66
N ILE A 21 3.63 4.01 9.99
CA ILE A 21 4.74 3.28 10.58
C ILE A 21 5.50 2.56 9.47
N LEU A 22 6.76 2.93 9.27
CA LEU A 22 7.66 2.37 8.29
C LEU A 22 8.04 0.91 8.64
N PRO A 23 8.51 0.11 7.66
CA PRO A 23 8.84 -1.29 7.90
C PRO A 23 10.00 -1.57 8.87
N ASP A 24 10.79 -0.56 9.23
CA ASP A 24 11.85 -0.60 10.24
C ASP A 24 11.37 -0.19 11.64
N GLY A 25 10.12 0.27 11.77
CA GLY A 25 9.51 0.71 13.02
C GLY A 25 9.54 2.22 13.24
N ASP A 26 10.28 2.97 12.40
CA ASP A 26 10.20 4.43 12.39
C ASP A 26 8.85 4.89 11.82
N TYR A 27 8.60 6.19 11.81
CA TYR A 27 7.36 6.74 11.29
C TYR A 27 7.62 7.93 10.37
N ILE A 28 6.76 8.07 9.36
CA ILE A 28 6.67 9.32 8.60
C ILE A 28 6.33 10.43 9.61
N PRO A 29 7.01 11.60 9.56
CA PRO A 29 6.78 12.69 10.49
C PRO A 29 5.29 13.05 10.65
N ALA A 30 4.85 13.31 11.87
CA ALA A 30 3.43 13.51 12.18
C ALA A 30 2.78 14.73 11.51
N HIS A 31 3.61 15.65 11.00
CA HIS A 31 3.21 16.83 10.22
C HIS A 31 3.28 16.59 8.70
N ALA A 32 3.44 15.35 8.25
CA ALA A 32 3.36 15.03 6.84
C ALA A 32 1.93 15.24 6.32
N HIS A 33 1.83 15.83 5.14
CA HIS A 33 0.57 16.04 4.44
C HIS A 33 0.39 14.98 3.35
N VAL A 34 -0.82 14.45 3.22
CA VAL A 34 -1.22 13.71 2.00
C VAL A 34 -1.61 14.75 0.96
N THR A 35 -0.77 14.94 -0.05
CA THR A 35 -0.95 16.00 -1.05
C THR A 35 -1.65 15.51 -2.31
N GLU A 36 -1.56 14.22 -2.63
CA GLU A 36 -2.11 13.65 -3.85
C GLU A 36 -2.74 12.28 -3.60
N VAL A 37 -3.79 11.99 -4.36
CA VAL A 37 -4.38 10.65 -4.53
C VAL A 37 -4.31 10.33 -6.02
N GLY A 38 -3.46 9.37 -6.37
CA GLY A 38 -3.18 8.98 -7.75
C GLY A 38 -3.71 7.58 -8.09
N HIS A 39 -4.12 7.39 -9.33
CA HIS A 39 -4.29 6.07 -9.93
C HIS A 39 -3.01 5.68 -10.68
N VAL A 40 -2.32 4.64 -10.22
CA VAL A 40 -1.13 4.12 -10.89
C VAL A 40 -1.50 2.85 -11.64
N ALA A 41 -1.55 2.92 -12.97
CA ALA A 41 -1.75 1.77 -13.84
C ALA A 41 -0.44 1.45 -14.58
N ASN A 42 0.13 0.27 -14.29
CA ASN A 42 1.39 -0.17 -14.89
C ASN A 42 1.15 -1.36 -15.82
N ASN A 43 1.56 -1.22 -17.09
CA ASN A 43 1.66 -2.33 -18.03
C ASN A 43 3.14 -2.69 -18.16
N PHE A 44 3.47 -3.95 -17.93
CA PHE A 44 4.86 -4.40 -17.89
C PHE A 44 5.04 -5.71 -18.65
N ILE A 45 6.29 -6.00 -19.01
CA ILE A 45 6.75 -7.27 -19.52
C ILE A 45 7.85 -7.77 -18.59
N ASP A 46 7.82 -9.05 -18.24
CA ASP A 46 8.84 -9.61 -17.37
C ASP A 46 10.07 -10.12 -18.12
N CYS A 47 11.09 -10.53 -17.36
CA CYS A 47 12.31 -11.20 -17.82
C CYS A 47 12.06 -12.43 -18.74
N GLY A 48 10.87 -13.04 -18.69
CA GLY A 48 10.47 -14.20 -19.49
C GLY A 48 9.60 -13.87 -20.70
N GLY A 49 9.34 -12.59 -20.98
CA GLY A 49 8.52 -12.14 -22.11
C GLY A 49 7.01 -12.14 -21.87
N VAL A 50 6.54 -12.39 -20.63
CA VAL A 50 5.12 -12.41 -20.30
C VAL A 50 4.67 -11.02 -19.87
N THR A 51 3.63 -10.51 -20.54
CA THR A 51 3.01 -9.23 -20.21
C THR A 51 2.13 -9.33 -18.96
N GLY A 52 2.04 -8.26 -18.20
CA GLY A 52 1.15 -8.12 -17.06
C GLY A 52 0.66 -6.69 -16.87
N ARG A 53 -0.35 -6.54 -16.02
CA ARG A 53 -0.90 -5.25 -15.62
C ARG A 53 -1.07 -5.23 -14.11
N SER A 54 -0.81 -4.09 -13.48
CA SER A 54 -1.11 -3.84 -12.06
C SER A 54 -1.70 -2.46 -11.89
N GLU A 55 -2.65 -2.31 -10.98
CA GLU A 55 -3.29 -1.04 -10.63
C GLU A 55 -3.28 -0.83 -9.13
N THR A 56 -2.90 0.36 -8.68
CA THR A 56 -2.88 0.75 -7.26
C THR A 56 -3.37 2.19 -7.09
N VAL A 57 -3.83 2.48 -5.88
CA VAL A 57 -3.99 3.86 -5.39
C VAL A 57 -2.65 4.27 -4.79
N LEU A 58 -2.11 5.42 -5.20
CA LEU A 58 -0.90 5.98 -4.62
C LEU A 58 -1.22 7.26 -3.86
N LEU A 59 -0.81 7.32 -2.59
CA LEU A 59 -0.96 8.48 -1.74
C LEU A 59 0.39 9.17 -1.58
N GLN A 60 0.57 10.35 -2.18
CA GLN A 60 1.81 11.10 -1.99
C GLN A 60 1.82 11.78 -0.63
N THR A 61 2.86 11.52 0.16
CA THR A 61 3.15 12.26 1.39
C THR A 61 4.22 13.31 1.15
N HIS A 62 4.04 14.48 1.74
CA HIS A 62 5.01 15.57 1.70
C HIS A 62 5.25 16.12 3.10
N VAL A 63 6.52 16.23 3.49
CA VAL A 63 6.95 16.80 4.76
C VAL A 63 7.40 18.24 4.51
N GLY A 64 6.50 19.19 4.76
CA GLY A 64 6.78 20.63 4.63
C GLY A 64 7.26 21.26 5.94
N GLY A 65 7.43 22.59 5.93
CA GLY A 65 7.82 23.35 7.14
C GLY A 65 6.69 23.65 8.12
N ASP A 66 5.47 23.21 7.82
CA ASP A 66 4.29 23.43 8.64
C ASP A 66 4.15 22.30 9.67
N THR A 67 4.68 22.52 10.86
CA THR A 67 4.75 21.48 11.90
C THR A 67 3.51 21.40 12.79
N ASP A 68 2.64 22.41 12.72
CA ASP A 68 1.47 22.51 13.59
C ASP A 68 0.27 21.77 13.01
N HIS A 69 0.21 21.61 11.68
CA HIS A 69 -0.86 20.88 11.03
C HIS A 69 -0.60 19.37 11.01
N ARG A 70 -1.46 18.64 11.72
CA ARG A 70 -1.48 17.18 11.72
C ARG A 70 -2.66 16.68 10.91
N LEU A 71 -2.43 15.62 10.13
CA LEU A 71 -3.51 14.93 9.43
C LEU A 71 -4.47 14.31 10.46
N ARG A 72 -5.75 14.66 10.39
CA ARG A 72 -6.84 13.99 11.12
C ARG A 72 -7.53 12.95 10.23
N SER A 73 -8.05 11.89 10.82
CA SER A 73 -8.69 10.79 10.08
C SER A 73 -9.92 11.23 9.28
N ASP A 74 -10.72 12.18 9.78
CA ASP A 74 -11.84 12.77 9.03
C ASP A 74 -11.38 13.50 7.76
N ARG A 75 -10.30 14.28 7.87
CA ARG A 75 -9.68 14.95 6.74
C ARG A 75 -9.07 13.95 5.76
N PHE A 76 -8.44 12.89 6.27
CA PHE A 76 -7.87 11.84 5.43
C PHE A 76 -8.97 11.11 4.64
N ALA A 77 -10.06 10.70 5.29
CA ALA A 77 -11.22 10.12 4.62
C ALA A 77 -11.76 11.06 3.53
N LYS A 78 -11.82 12.38 3.81
CA LYS A 78 -12.25 13.37 2.83
C LYS A 78 -11.32 13.47 1.62
N ILE A 79 -10.00 13.39 1.83
CA ILE A 79 -9.00 13.37 0.75
C ILE A 79 -9.21 12.13 -0.13
N LEU A 80 -9.39 10.95 0.48
CA LEU A 80 -9.67 9.71 -0.26
C LEU A 80 -10.97 9.80 -1.07
N GLN A 81 -12.02 10.39 -0.50
CA GLN A 81 -13.28 10.63 -1.20
C GLN A 81 -13.11 11.56 -2.42
N LEU A 82 -12.30 12.61 -2.31
CA LEU A 82 -12.00 13.48 -3.45
C LEU A 82 -11.25 12.72 -4.56
N GLY A 83 -10.41 11.76 -4.19
CA GLY A 83 -9.69 10.88 -5.10
C GLY A 83 -10.58 9.98 -5.96
N GLU A 84 -11.83 9.72 -5.57
CA GLU A 84 -12.79 8.94 -6.38
C GLU A 84 -13.01 9.50 -7.78
N ARG A 85 -12.71 10.79 -8.00
CA ARG A 85 -12.78 11.46 -9.31
C ARG A 85 -11.74 10.96 -10.32
N VAL A 86 -10.65 10.37 -9.86
CA VAL A 86 -9.54 9.89 -10.70
C VAL A 86 -9.30 8.39 -10.61
N LEU A 87 -9.99 7.71 -9.68
CA LEU A 87 -9.85 6.28 -9.45
C LEU A 87 -10.95 5.50 -10.19
N PRO A 88 -10.63 4.35 -10.81
CA PRO A 88 -11.63 3.55 -11.54
C PRO A 88 -12.60 2.81 -10.62
N HIS A 89 -12.15 2.41 -9.43
CA HIS A 89 -12.93 1.75 -8.38
C HIS A 89 -12.15 1.76 -7.04
N ASP A 90 -12.79 1.37 -5.94
CA ASP A 90 -12.22 1.39 -4.59
C ASP A 90 -11.70 0.03 -4.08
N GLN A 91 -11.74 -0.99 -4.92
CA GLN A 91 -11.11 -2.30 -4.67
C GLN A 91 -9.60 -2.35 -5.01
N LEU A 92 -8.97 -1.19 -5.26
CA LEU A 92 -7.53 -1.09 -5.50
C LEU A 92 -6.75 -1.16 -4.18
N GLU A 93 -5.55 -1.75 -4.22
CA GLU A 93 -4.60 -1.69 -3.10
C GLU A 93 -4.06 -0.26 -2.95
N VAL A 94 -3.90 0.17 -1.70
CA VAL A 94 -3.36 1.50 -1.39
C VAL A 94 -1.88 1.42 -1.02
N GLU A 95 -1.08 2.26 -1.65
CA GLU A 95 0.32 2.51 -1.37
C GLU A 95 0.53 3.96 -0.91
N VAL A 96 1.50 4.17 -0.03
CA VAL A 96 1.94 5.47 0.46
C VAL A 96 3.31 5.75 -0.14
N GLU A 97 3.45 6.88 -0.83
CA GLU A 97 4.73 7.37 -1.32
C GLU A 97 5.35 8.33 -0.30
N TYR A 98 6.61 8.11 0.03
CA TYR A 98 7.36 8.91 0.99
C TYR A 98 8.78 9.15 0.50
N ASP A 99 9.23 10.40 0.60
CA ASP A 99 10.59 10.84 0.27
C ASP A 99 11.39 11.07 1.56
N CYS A 100 12.26 10.12 1.91
CA CYS A 100 13.21 10.27 3.02
C CYS A 100 14.64 10.51 2.52
N CYS A 101 15.13 9.58 1.71
CA CYS A 101 16.41 9.63 1.00
C CYS A 101 16.23 9.33 -0.49
N VAL A 102 15.22 8.52 -0.79
CA VAL A 102 14.71 8.21 -2.12
C VAL A 102 13.19 8.20 -2.03
N VAL A 103 12.52 8.50 -3.13
CA VAL A 103 11.07 8.33 -3.24
C VAL A 103 10.74 6.85 -3.23
N ALA A 104 10.09 6.39 -2.17
CA ALA A 104 9.74 4.99 -1.96
C ALA A 104 8.22 4.82 -1.79
N GLN A 105 7.70 3.72 -2.35
CA GLN A 105 6.28 3.37 -2.29
C GLN A 105 6.08 2.18 -1.36
N TYR A 106 5.18 2.35 -0.38
CA TYR A 106 4.92 1.38 0.67
C TYR A 106 3.45 0.96 0.67
N PRO A 107 3.11 -0.32 0.42
CA PRO A 107 1.74 -0.79 0.57
C PRO A 107 1.28 -0.68 2.02
N ILE A 108 0.02 -0.29 2.24
CA ILE A 108 -0.58 -0.33 3.58
C ILE A 108 -0.86 -1.80 3.95
N ALA A 109 -0.17 -2.29 4.97
CA ALA A 109 -0.26 -3.67 5.43
C ALA A 109 -1.42 -3.86 6.42
N ALA A 110 -1.56 -2.95 7.38
CA ALA A 110 -2.61 -3.01 8.39
C ALA A 110 -2.93 -1.61 8.94
N VAL A 111 -4.13 -1.46 9.49
CA VAL A 111 -4.53 -0.24 10.20
C VAL A 111 -5.18 -0.63 11.52
N GLN A 112 -4.74 -0.02 12.63
CA GLN A 112 -5.25 -0.31 13.97
C GLN A 112 -5.36 0.96 14.82
N ALA A 113 -6.38 1.03 15.67
CA ALA A 113 -6.51 2.12 16.63
C ALA A 113 -5.53 1.94 17.79
N SER A 114 -4.89 3.03 18.20
CA SER A 114 -3.87 3.04 19.26
C SER A 114 -3.95 4.36 20.04
N GLY A 115 -4.83 4.40 21.05
CA GLY A 115 -5.11 5.62 21.82
C GLY A 115 -5.68 6.74 20.93
N GLU A 116 -5.02 7.89 20.90
CA GLU A 116 -5.37 9.02 20.02
C GLU A 116 -4.92 8.81 18.56
N HIS A 117 -4.11 7.78 18.30
CA HIS A 117 -3.57 7.50 16.98
C HIS A 117 -4.35 6.42 16.23
N LEU A 118 -4.22 6.46 14.91
CA LEU A 118 -4.58 5.37 14.02
C LEU A 118 -3.29 4.91 13.35
N ASP A 119 -2.73 3.81 13.82
CA ASP A 119 -1.48 3.26 13.32
C ASP A 119 -1.71 2.65 11.94
N VAL A 120 -1.07 3.21 10.93
CA VAL A 120 -1.08 2.75 9.54
C VAL A 120 0.25 2.06 9.28
N ALA A 121 0.27 0.74 9.46
CA ALA A 121 1.49 -0.05 9.28
C ALA A 121 1.80 -0.21 7.79
N LEU A 122 2.99 0.22 7.39
CA LEU A 122 3.48 0.15 6.02
C LEU A 122 4.31 -1.12 5.79
N GLY A 123 4.10 -1.75 4.63
CA GLY A 123 4.79 -2.96 4.20
C GLY A 123 5.97 -2.65 3.26
N LYS A 124 6.81 -3.66 3.03
CA LYS A 124 7.88 -3.57 2.01
C LYS A 124 7.36 -4.07 0.67
N ARG A 125 7.43 -3.22 -0.36
CA ARG A 125 7.29 -3.68 -1.75
C ARG A 125 8.61 -4.34 -2.17
N ARG A 126 8.57 -5.61 -2.59
CA ARG A 126 9.76 -6.36 -3.01
C ARG A 126 9.85 -6.41 -4.54
N THR A 127 11.01 -6.04 -5.08
CA THR A 127 11.36 -6.30 -6.48
C THR A 127 11.62 -7.79 -6.70
N GLN A 128 11.01 -8.39 -7.71
CA GLN A 128 11.12 -9.82 -7.99
C GLN A 128 11.08 -10.06 -9.51
N CYS A 129 11.89 -11.00 -10.04
CA CYS A 129 11.74 -11.49 -11.42
C CYS A 129 10.56 -12.47 -11.46
N LEU A 130 9.41 -11.98 -11.94
CA LEU A 130 8.16 -12.75 -12.00
C LEU A 130 8.29 -14.07 -12.77
N ALA A 131 9.13 -14.13 -13.82
CA ALA A 131 9.40 -15.37 -14.53
C ALA A 131 10.05 -16.42 -13.62
N ASN A 132 10.99 -16.01 -12.77
CA ASN A 132 11.66 -16.91 -11.84
C ASN A 132 10.66 -17.42 -10.79
N GLU A 133 9.84 -16.54 -10.22
CA GLU A 133 8.82 -16.93 -9.25
C GLU A 133 7.80 -17.93 -9.83
N ARG A 134 7.37 -17.72 -11.08
CA ARG A 134 6.53 -18.69 -11.82
C ARG A 134 7.20 -20.05 -12.00
N ARG A 135 8.50 -20.08 -12.33
CA ARG A 135 9.26 -21.33 -12.47
C ARG A 135 9.35 -22.09 -11.16
N LYS A 136 9.63 -21.39 -10.05
CA LYS A 136 9.69 -22.00 -8.71
C LYS A 136 8.36 -22.60 -8.27
N THR A 137 7.25 -21.91 -8.53
CA THR A 137 5.91 -22.42 -8.23
C THR A 137 5.56 -23.64 -9.08
N ALA A 138 5.92 -23.64 -10.37
CA ALA A 138 5.73 -24.80 -11.24
C ALA A 138 6.56 -26.03 -10.79
N SER A 139 7.81 -25.84 -10.35
CA SER A 139 8.63 -26.95 -9.85
C SER A 139 8.14 -27.51 -8.52
N ALA A 140 7.57 -26.67 -7.65
CA ALA A 140 7.01 -27.11 -6.38
C ALA A 140 5.74 -27.97 -6.55
N GLY A 141 4.90 -27.64 -7.54
CA GLY A 141 3.70 -28.45 -7.87
C GLY A 141 4.02 -29.81 -8.48
N ALA A 142 5.17 -29.97 -9.14
CA ALA A 142 5.59 -31.23 -9.76
C ALA A 142 6.15 -32.25 -8.76
N CYS A 143 6.52 -31.83 -7.55
CA CYS A 143 7.15 -32.71 -6.54
C CYS A 143 6.12 -33.53 -5.72
N CYS A 144 4.82 -33.26 -5.84
CA CYS A 144 3.78 -33.88 -5.01
C CYS A 144 2.90 -34.91 -5.75
N THR A 145 3.29 -35.36 -6.94
CA THR A 145 2.48 -36.33 -7.74
C THR A 145 3.16 -37.68 -7.98
N SER A 146 4.04 -38.13 -7.08
CA SER A 146 4.55 -39.50 -7.11
C SER A 146 4.27 -40.24 -5.80
N GLU A 147 2.98 -40.39 -5.48
CA GLU A 147 2.50 -41.53 -4.71
C GLU A 147 1.67 -42.41 -5.65
N THR A 148 2.35 -43.26 -6.43
CA THR A 148 1.69 -44.43 -7.00
C THR A 148 2.70 -45.56 -7.17
N ALA A 149 2.41 -46.65 -6.45
CA ALA A 149 2.84 -48.03 -6.65
C ALA A 149 4.29 -48.42 -6.28
N CYS A 150 4.50 -48.73 -5.00
CA CYS A 150 5.30 -49.91 -4.62
C CYS A 150 4.37 -50.95 -4.02
N CYS A 151 3.98 -51.95 -4.83
CA CYS A 151 3.66 -53.33 -4.49
C CYS A 151 3.55 -54.12 -5.80
#